data_AF-L8GBQ1-F1
#
_entry.id   AF-L8GBQ1-F1
#
_cell.length_a   1.000
_cell.length_b   1.000
_cell.length_c   1.000
_cell.angle_alpha   90.00
_cell.angle_beta   90.00
_cell.angle_gamma   90.00
#
_symmetry.space_group_name_H-M   'P 1'
#
loop_
_entity.id
_entity.type
_entity.pdbx_description
1 polymer ?
#
loop_
_entity_poly.entity_id
_entity_poly.type
_entity_poly.pdbx_seq_one_letter_code
_entity_poly.pdbx_strand_id
1 'polypeptide(L)'
;MAGDDTGSNVGLKGKVATEPTIEAPQGHPSDKLKIAFPDTFHGDRKKLKSFIIQTELWMAFNAKHFNKEVEQVLWAVALFRGPASEWISNYLADYMNHRTPDGKCNTLASQGTKEIFVSWNGFLKTLN
;
A
#
# COMPACT_ATOMS: atom_id res chain seq x y z
N MET A 1 -23.14 -39.38 -75.70
CA MET A 1 -22.90 -38.50 -74.54
C MET A 1 -22.09 -39.32 -73.54
N ALA A 2 -20.88 -38.83 -73.24
CA ALA A 2 -19.79 -39.35 -72.40
C ALA A 2 -20.09 -40.58 -71.52
N GLY A 3 -19.34 -41.68 -71.59
CA GLY A 3 -17.88 -41.77 -71.43
C GLY A 3 -17.63 -42.41 -70.05
N ASP A 4 -17.30 -43.69 -70.00
CA ASP A 4 -15.92 -44.20 -69.79
C ASP A 4 -15.28 -43.64 -68.50
N ASP A 5 -14.63 -44.38 -67.63
CA ASP A 5 -14.34 -45.80 -67.43
C ASP A 5 -13.48 -45.80 -66.16
N THR A 6 -13.20 -46.97 -65.60
CA THR A 6 -12.03 -47.25 -64.72
C THR A 6 -12.00 -46.72 -63.28
N GLY A 7 -11.47 -47.57 -62.40
CA GLY A 7 -10.67 -47.07 -61.27
C GLY A 7 -10.73 -47.85 -59.97
N SER A 8 -10.05 -48.98 -59.93
CA SER A 8 -9.73 -49.77 -58.73
C SER A 8 -8.90 -49.03 -57.65
N ASN A 9 -8.96 -49.60 -56.44
CA ASN A 9 -7.88 -49.75 -55.45
C ASN A 9 -7.37 -48.57 -54.57
N VAL A 10 -7.50 -48.81 -53.25
CA VAL A 10 -6.47 -48.77 -52.18
C VAL A 10 -5.63 -47.49 -52.00
N GLY A 11 -5.80 -46.85 -50.83
CA GLY A 11 -4.78 -46.00 -50.18
C GLY A 11 -5.09 -45.88 -48.68
N LEU A 12 -4.52 -46.72 -47.82
CA LEU A 12 -3.32 -46.48 -46.99
C LEU A 12 -3.30 -45.18 -46.16
N LYS A 13 -3.27 -45.40 -44.83
CA LYS A 13 -2.52 -44.69 -43.77
C LYS A 13 -2.74 -43.17 -43.57
N GLY A 14 -3.15 -42.84 -42.34
CA GLY A 14 -2.83 -41.55 -41.73
C GLY A 14 -3.21 -41.52 -40.26
N LYS A 15 -2.22 -41.64 -39.36
CA LYS A 15 -2.37 -41.44 -37.92
C LYS A 15 -2.86 -40.01 -37.67
N VAL A 16 -3.94 -39.83 -36.91
CA VAL A 16 -4.34 -38.52 -36.40
C VAL A 16 -3.29 -38.09 -35.37
N ALA A 17 -2.39 -37.19 -35.78
CA ALA A 17 -1.53 -36.47 -34.85
C ALA A 17 -2.41 -35.48 -34.10
N THR A 18 -2.56 -35.69 -32.80
CA THR A 18 -3.19 -34.72 -31.90
C THR A 18 -2.25 -33.53 -31.80
N GLU A 19 -2.66 -32.38 -32.32
CA GLU A 19 -1.92 -31.12 -32.12
C GLU A 19 -1.76 -30.86 -30.62
N PRO A 20 -0.57 -30.47 -30.14
CA PRO A 20 -0.40 -30.08 -28.76
C PRO A 20 -1.21 -28.80 -28.52
N THR A 21 -2.20 -28.90 -27.63
CA THR A 21 -2.88 -27.74 -27.06
C THR A 21 -1.82 -26.80 -26.49
N ILE A 22 -1.66 -25.64 -27.09
CA ILE A 22 -0.88 -24.55 -26.52
C ILE A 22 -1.65 -24.12 -25.26
N GLU A 23 -1.19 -24.55 -24.09
CA GLU A 23 -1.66 -23.96 -22.83
C GLU A 23 -1.37 -22.47 -22.89
N ALA A 24 -2.44 -21.67 -22.84
CA ALA A 24 -2.33 -20.23 -22.67
C ALA A 24 -1.46 -19.94 -21.44
N PRO A 25 -0.64 -18.86 -21.44
CA PRO A 25 0.20 -18.52 -20.30
C PRO A 25 -0.65 -18.48 -19.04
N GLN A 26 -0.35 -19.36 -18.09
CA GLN A 26 -0.95 -19.32 -16.76
C GLN A 26 -0.68 -17.93 -16.21
N GLY A 27 -1.72 -17.11 -16.10
CA GLY A 27 -1.61 -15.74 -15.62
C GLY A 27 -0.83 -15.73 -14.31
N HIS A 28 0.29 -15.00 -14.29
CA HIS A 28 1.07 -14.79 -13.09
C HIS A 28 0.14 -14.31 -11.96
N PRO A 29 0.34 -14.75 -10.70
CA PRO A 29 -0.45 -14.27 -9.57
C PRO A 29 -0.38 -12.75 -9.57
N SER A 30 -1.53 -12.10 -9.79
CA SER A 30 -1.73 -10.64 -9.94
C SER A 30 -0.46 -9.79 -9.71
N ASP A 31 0.01 -9.09 -10.76
CA ASP A 31 1.16 -8.17 -10.76
C ASP A 31 1.10 -7.01 -9.72
N LYS A 32 0.09 -7.00 -8.84
CA LYS A 32 -0.05 -6.04 -7.75
C LYS A 32 0.62 -6.58 -6.50
N LEU A 33 1.86 -6.15 -6.28
CA LEU A 33 2.59 -6.32 -5.02
C LEU A 33 1.68 -5.96 -3.83
N LYS A 34 1.39 -6.93 -2.95
CA LYS A 34 0.61 -6.72 -1.73
C LYS A 34 1.53 -6.23 -0.63
N ILE A 35 1.37 -4.97 -0.23
CA ILE A 35 2.11 -4.38 0.89
C ILE A 35 1.34 -4.65 2.17
N ALA A 36 2.00 -5.26 3.15
CA ALA A 36 1.43 -5.51 4.47
C ALA A 36 1.12 -4.18 5.18
N PHE A 37 -0.06 -4.08 5.78
CA PHE A 37 -0.45 -2.90 6.56
C PHE A 37 0.29 -2.88 7.91
N PRO A 38 0.75 -1.71 8.40
CA PRO A 38 1.41 -1.62 9.69
C PRO A 38 0.56 -2.07 10.88
N ASP A 39 1.21 -2.68 11.86
CA ASP A 39 0.59 -2.95 13.16
C ASP A 39 0.27 -1.67 13.93
N THR A 40 -0.77 -1.71 14.76
CA THR A 40 -1.09 -0.61 15.69
C THR A 40 -0.03 -0.45 16.79
N PHE A 41 0.22 0.79 17.21
CA PHE A 41 1.20 1.10 18.25
C PHE A 41 0.56 1.46 19.59
N HIS A 42 0.93 0.75 20.65
CA HIS A 42 0.36 0.94 21.99
C HIS A 42 1.25 1.80 22.92
N GLY A 43 2.40 2.29 22.44
CA GLY A 43 3.36 3.03 23.27
C GLY A 43 4.50 2.18 23.84
N ASP A 44 4.61 0.90 23.45
CA ASP A 44 5.72 0.03 23.87
C ASP A 44 7.03 0.46 23.20
N ARG A 45 7.93 1.07 23.99
CA ARG A 45 9.23 1.56 23.51
C ARG A 45 10.09 0.47 22.85
N LYS A 46 9.95 -0.80 23.25
CA LYS A 46 10.69 -1.92 22.60
C LYS A 46 10.22 -2.16 21.17
N LYS A 47 8.99 -1.78 20.84
CA LYS A 47 8.37 -1.91 19.52
C LYS A 47 8.39 -0.64 18.69
N LEU A 48 8.83 0.49 19.26
CA LEU A 48 8.83 1.79 18.58
C LEU A 48 9.62 1.76 17.26
N LYS A 49 10.83 1.22 17.28
CA LYS A 49 11.66 1.11 16.07
C LYS A 49 10.97 0.28 14.98
N SER A 50 10.36 -0.85 15.35
CA SER A 50 9.61 -1.69 14.41
C SER A 50 8.41 -0.95 13.83
N PHE A 51 7.66 -0.24 14.67
CA PHE A 51 6.53 0.59 14.24
C PHE A 51 6.94 1.67 13.23
N ILE A 52 8.05 2.38 13.48
CA ILE A 52 8.55 3.40 12.55
C ILE A 52 8.90 2.76 11.20
N ILE A 53 9.69 1.68 11.19
CA ILE A 53 10.13 1.02 9.95
C ILE A 53 8.94 0.55 9.10
N GLN A 54 7.95 -0.11 9.69
CA GLN A 54 6.78 -0.58 8.92
C GLN A 54 5.96 0.61 8.36
N THR A 55 5.89 1.71 9.09
CA THR A 55 5.11 2.90 8.72
C THR A 55 5.82 3.60 7.56
N GLU A 56 7.13 3.81 7.65
CA GLU A 56 7.94 4.39 6.57
C GLU A 56 7.94 3.52 5.32
N LEU A 57 8.05 2.19 5.46
CA LEU A 57 8.00 1.27 4.32
C LEU A 57 6.64 1.34 3.63
N TRP A 58 5.54 1.31 4.40
CA TRP A 58 4.20 1.40 3.83
C TRP A 58 3.99 2.74 3.12
N MET A 59 4.40 3.85 3.73
CA MET A 59 4.30 5.17 3.11
C MET A 59 5.14 5.29 1.84
N ALA A 60 6.35 4.70 1.80
CA ALA A 60 7.19 4.70 0.61
C ALA A 60 6.51 3.99 -0.58
N PHE A 61 5.89 2.82 -0.35
CA PHE A 61 5.13 2.12 -1.40
C PHE A 61 3.83 2.83 -1.79
N ASN A 62 3.25 3.61 -0.86
CA ASN A 62 1.96 4.27 -1.02
C ASN A 62 2.08 5.79 -1.17
N ALA A 63 3.26 6.30 -1.57
CA ALA A 63 3.58 7.74 -1.56
C ALA A 63 2.56 8.60 -2.32
N LYS A 64 1.97 8.05 -3.40
CA LYS A 64 0.91 8.69 -4.19
C LYS A 64 -0.35 9.07 -3.39
N HIS A 65 -0.54 8.51 -2.20
CA HIS A 65 -1.67 8.81 -1.30
C HIS A 65 -1.40 10.00 -0.38
N PHE A 66 -0.17 10.52 -0.37
CA PHE A 66 0.24 11.64 0.48
C PHE A 66 0.73 12.79 -0.38
N ASN A 67 0.03 13.92 -0.29
CA ASN A 67 0.45 15.17 -0.92
C ASN A 67 1.36 15.99 0.01
N LYS A 68 1.26 15.76 1.33
CA LYS A 68 1.95 16.55 2.36
C LYS A 68 2.43 15.67 3.51
N GLU A 69 3.53 16.06 4.16
CA GLU A 69 4.05 15.33 5.33
C GLU A 69 3.06 15.29 6.51
N VAL A 70 2.23 16.31 6.69
CA VAL A 70 1.21 16.29 7.75
C VAL A 70 0.21 15.14 7.56
N GLU A 71 -0.07 14.74 6.32
CA GLU A 71 -0.96 13.61 6.03
C GLU A 71 -0.31 12.28 6.44
N GLN A 72 1.01 12.17 6.31
CA GLN A 72 1.80 11.03 6.80
C GLN A 72 1.75 10.95 8.33
N VAL A 73 1.94 12.08 9.01
CA VAL A 73 1.84 12.17 10.47
C VAL A 73 0.43 11.78 10.94
N LEU A 74 -0.62 12.36 10.36
CA LEU A 74 -2.01 12.05 10.71
C LEU A 74 -2.34 10.58 10.51
N TRP A 75 -1.85 9.99 9.43
CA TRP A 75 -2.04 8.57 9.15
C TRP A 75 -1.32 7.68 10.18
N ALA A 76 -0.07 7.99 10.52
CA ALA A 76 0.66 7.25 11.55
C ALA A 76 0.01 7.37 12.94
N VAL A 77 -0.47 8.57 13.29
CA VAL A 77 -1.21 8.83 14.53
C VAL A 77 -2.50 8.00 14.59
N ALA A 78 -3.17 7.75 13.45
CA ALA A 78 -4.37 6.90 13.41
C ALA A 78 -4.10 5.43 13.78
N LEU A 79 -2.84 4.99 13.80
CA LEU A 79 -2.42 3.66 14.23
C LEU A 79 -2.17 3.56 15.75
N PHE A 80 -2.21 4.68 16.48
CA PHE A 80 -1.96 4.71 17.91
C PHE A 80 -3.14 4.14 18.72
N ARG A 81 -2.83 3.39 19.77
CA ARG A 81 -3.79 2.77 20.69
C ARG A 81 -3.30 2.95 22.13
N GLY A 82 -4.21 2.82 23.09
CA GLY A 82 -3.89 2.87 24.52
C GLY A 82 -3.00 4.07 24.89
N PRO A 83 -1.90 3.85 25.65
CA PRO A 83 -1.00 4.93 26.10
C PRO A 83 -0.47 5.85 24.99
N ALA A 84 -0.19 5.32 23.78
CA ALA A 84 0.25 6.15 22.66
C ALA A 84 -0.86 7.10 22.19
N SER A 85 -2.10 6.62 22.14
CA SER A 85 -3.26 7.45 21.78
C SER A 85 -3.56 8.50 22.84
N GLU A 86 -3.38 8.16 24.13
CA GLU A 86 -3.55 9.10 25.23
C GLU A 86 -2.50 10.22 25.16
N TRP A 87 -1.24 9.87 24.92
CA TRP A 87 -0.15 10.84 24.78
C TRP A 87 -0.41 11.87 23.68
N ILE A 88 -0.85 11.44 22.49
CA ILE A 88 -1.05 12.35 21.35
C ILE A 88 -2.36 13.15 21.44
N SER A 89 -3.32 12.72 22.27
CA SER A 89 -4.71 13.21 22.24
C SER A 89 -4.85 14.73 22.31
N ASN A 90 -4.17 15.39 23.27
CA ASN A 90 -4.24 16.84 23.44
C ASN A 90 -3.60 17.59 22.27
N TYR A 91 -2.48 17.10 21.73
CA TYR A 91 -1.83 17.68 20.55
C TYR A 91 -2.69 17.52 19.30
N LEU A 92 -3.33 16.36 19.12
CA LEU A 92 -4.24 16.11 18.00
C LEU A 92 -5.47 17.02 18.08
N ALA A 93 -6.06 17.19 19.26
CA ALA A 93 -7.18 18.11 19.46
C ALA A 93 -6.78 19.56 19.16
N ASP A 94 -5.63 20.01 19.65
CA ASP A 94 -5.08 21.32 19.37
C ASP A 94 -4.82 21.53 17.87
N TYR A 95 -4.23 20.53 17.19
CA TYR A 95 -4.04 20.55 15.74
C TYR A 95 -5.38 20.68 15.00
N MET A 96 -6.38 19.89 15.35
CA MET A 96 -7.68 19.92 14.67
C MET A 96 -8.40 21.26 14.82
N ASN A 97 -8.27 21.91 15.98
CA ASN A 97 -8.88 23.22 16.24
C ASN A 97 -8.13 24.38 15.60
N HIS A 98 -6.82 24.21 15.34
CA HIS A 98 -5.94 25.29 14.91
C HIS A 98 -5.22 25.03 13.59
N ARG A 99 -5.69 24.07 12.79
CA ARG A 99 -5.18 23.85 11.42
C ARG A 99 -5.84 24.77 10.40
N THR A 100 -5.04 25.23 9.44
CA THR A 100 -5.51 25.91 8.23
C THR A 100 -6.09 24.89 7.22
N PRO A 101 -6.84 25.34 6.20
CA PRO A 101 -7.32 24.46 5.13
C PRO A 101 -6.21 23.73 4.37
N ASP A 102 -5.00 24.31 4.31
CA ASP A 102 -3.82 23.66 3.72
C ASP A 102 -3.08 22.73 4.69
N GLY A 103 -3.61 22.48 5.88
CA GLY A 103 -3.13 21.46 6.82
C GLY A 103 -2.01 21.91 7.75
N LYS A 104 -1.69 23.21 7.78
CA LYS A 104 -0.65 23.79 8.65
C LYS A 104 -1.24 24.24 9.98
N CYS A 105 -0.44 24.22 11.04
CA CYS A 105 -0.81 24.87 12.29
C CYS A 105 -0.80 26.40 12.12
N ASN A 106 -1.85 27.08 12.60
CA ASN A 106 -1.84 28.53 12.70
C ASN A 106 -1.07 29.01 13.95
N THR A 107 -1.10 30.31 14.24
CA THR A 107 -0.36 30.91 15.36
C THR A 107 -0.86 30.47 16.74
N LEU A 108 -2.13 30.08 16.86
CA LEU A 108 -2.79 29.69 18.12
C LEU A 108 -2.41 28.28 18.60
N ALA A 109 -2.00 27.38 17.69
CA ALA A 109 -1.55 26.06 18.07
C ALA A 109 -0.30 26.13 18.98
N SER A 110 -0.23 25.24 19.95
CA SER A 110 0.91 25.16 20.87
C SER A 110 2.21 24.81 20.12
N GLN A 111 3.35 25.16 20.72
CA GLN A 111 4.65 24.87 20.14
C GLN A 111 4.88 23.35 19.97
N GLY A 112 4.47 22.54 20.95
CA GLY A 112 4.56 21.08 20.84
C GLY A 112 3.70 20.50 19.72
N THR A 113 2.48 21.04 19.51
CA THR A 113 1.63 20.64 18.38
C THR A 113 2.29 20.97 17.05
N LYS A 114 2.89 22.16 16.93
CA LYS A 114 3.64 22.57 15.73
C LYS A 114 4.81 21.62 15.49
N GLU A 115 5.58 21.26 16.52
CA GLU A 115 6.71 20.33 16.40
C GLU A 115 6.28 18.95 15.87
N ILE A 116 5.13 18.45 16.32
CA ILE A 116 4.59 17.17 15.89
C ILE A 116 4.06 17.22 14.46
N PHE A 117 3.19 18.17 14.13
CA PHE A 117 2.40 18.14 12.89
C PHE A 117 3.00 18.93 11.72
N VAL A 118 4.15 19.59 11.90
CA VAL A 118 4.83 20.33 10.81
C VAL A 118 5.53 19.40 9.81
N SER A 119 6.14 18.30 10.27
CA SER A 119 6.95 17.42 9.40
C SER A 119 7.03 16.00 9.95
N TRP A 120 7.30 15.03 9.08
CA TRP A 120 7.52 13.63 9.48
C TRP A 120 8.70 13.52 10.46
N ASN A 121 9.79 14.23 10.18
CA ASN A 121 10.97 14.25 11.06
C ASN A 121 10.69 14.91 12.43
N GLY A 122 9.86 15.95 12.45
CA GLY A 122 9.40 16.57 13.70
C GLY A 122 8.62 15.59 14.57
N PHE A 123 7.67 14.88 13.95
CA PHE A 123 6.95 13.78 14.62
C PHE A 123 7.91 12.71 15.17
N LEU A 124 8.83 12.19 14.35
CA LEU A 124 9.78 11.16 14.81
C LEU A 124 10.62 11.60 16.02
N LYS A 125 11.07 12.86 16.06
CA LYS A 125 11.84 13.40 17.20
C LYS A 125 11.05 13.47 18.50
N THR A 126 9.72 13.51 18.42
CA THR A 126 8.84 13.56 19.59
C THR A 126 8.53 12.17 20.16
N LEU A 127 8.80 11.11 19.38
CA LEU A 127 8.68 9.72 19.81
C LEU A 127 9.99 9.28 20.48
N ASN A 128 10.03 9.32 21.81
CA ASN A 128 11.19 8.90 22.64
C ASN A 128 11.07 7.48 23.19
#